data_AF-A0A6M0RCT6-F1
#
_entry.id   AF-A0A6M0RCT6-F1
#
_cell.length_a   1.000
_cell.length_b   1.000
_cell.length_c   1.000
_cell.angle_alpha   90.00
_cell.angle_beta   90.00
_cell.angle_gamma   90.00
#
_symmetry.space_group_name_H-M   'P 1'
#
loop_
_entity.id
_entity.type
_entity.pdbx_description
1 polymer ?
#
loop_
_entity_poly.entity_id
_entity_poly.type
_entity_poly.pdbx_seq_one_letter_code
_entity_poly.pdbx_strand_id
1 'polypeptide(L)' 'MLMPRQRGIPADRDEIKSQHSVTLGPTAWDGLKALADKHGYKSRSELLEAIGRGEVELTIKQDKPD' A
#
# COMPACT_ATOMS: atom_id res chain seq x y z
N MET A 1 20.47 12.47 15.95
CA MET A 1 21.01 12.62 14.57
C MET A 1 19.86 12.41 13.61
N LEU A 2 19.19 13.49 13.18
CA LEU A 2 18.05 13.43 12.27
C LEU A 2 18.60 13.46 10.84
N MET A 3 18.29 12.45 10.03
CA MET A 3 18.78 12.35 8.65
C MET A 3 18.27 13.56 7.83
N PRO A 4 19.12 14.18 7.00
CA PRO A 4 18.72 15.34 6.21
C PRO A 4 17.72 14.93 5.14
N ARG A 5 16.59 15.65 5.10
CA ARG A 5 15.56 15.55 4.06
C ARG A 5 16.21 15.76 2.69
N GLN A 6 16.16 14.76 1.83
CA GLN A 6 16.70 14.84 0.48
C GLN A 6 15.91 15.91 -0.29
N ARG A 7 16.56 17.05 -0.56
CA ARG A 7 15.97 18.22 -1.21
C ARG A 7 15.67 17.88 -2.67
N GLY A 8 14.39 17.69 -3.01
CA GLY A 8 13.96 17.50 -4.40
C GLY A 8 12.84 16.48 -4.63
N ILE A 9 12.44 15.71 -3.62
CA ILE A 9 11.22 14.90 -3.65
C ILE A 9 10.22 15.62 -2.75
N PRO A 10 9.03 16.03 -3.24
CA PRO A 10 8.00 16.55 -2.35
C PRO A 10 7.81 15.53 -1.23
N ALA A 11 7.64 15.98 0.01
CA ALA A 11 6.98 15.11 0.97
C ALA A 11 5.56 14.94 0.40
N ASP A 12 5.33 13.91 -0.42
CA ASP A 12 4.18 13.81 -1.34
C ASP A 12 2.81 13.83 -0.64
N ARG A 13 2.76 13.88 0.69
CA ARG A 13 1.54 13.75 1.50
C ARG A 13 1.65 14.61 2.77
N ASP A 14 0.55 15.29 3.11
CA ASP A 14 0.43 16.23 4.24
C ASP A 14 0.65 15.62 5.64
N GLU A 15 0.76 14.29 5.73
CA GLU A 15 0.84 13.54 6.99
C GLU A 15 2.14 12.74 7.12
N ILE A 16 2.72 12.74 8.33
CA ILE A 16 3.85 11.89 8.67
C ILE A 16 3.33 10.47 8.91
N LYS A 17 3.88 9.50 8.17
CA LYS A 17 3.51 8.08 8.30
C LYS A 17 3.82 7.56 9.71
N SER A 18 2.84 6.90 10.33
CA SER A 18 3.01 6.08 11.53
C SER A 18 3.07 4.60 11.18
N GLN A 19 3.78 3.81 11.99
CA GLN A 19 3.83 2.36 11.80
C GLN A 19 2.55 1.70 12.31
N HIS A 20 1.93 0.89 11.47
CA HIS A 20 0.80 0.03 11.81
C HIS A 20 1.14 -1.43 11.46
N SER A 21 0.74 -2.36 12.32
CA SER A 21 0.94 -3.80 12.10
C SER A 21 -0.37 -4.45 11.63
N VAL A 22 -0.28 -5.35 10.65
CA VAL A 22 -1.41 -6.13 10.14
C VAL A 22 -0.98 -7.60 10.04
N THR A 23 -1.81 -8.49 10.58
CA THR A 23 -1.60 -9.93 10.49
C THR A 23 -2.30 -10.49 9.25
N LEU A 24 -1.56 -11.15 8.37
CA LEU A 24 -2.06 -11.70 7.11
C LEU A 24 -1.51 -13.12 6.90
N GLY A 25 -2.26 -13.95 6.16
CA GLY A 25 -1.76 -15.24 5.69
C GLY A 25 -0.67 -15.09 4.62
N PRO A 26 0.19 -16.11 4.41
CA PRO A 26 1.32 -16.04 3.48
C PRO A 26 0.86 -15.76 2.04
N THR A 27 -0.20 -16.42 1.56
CA THR A 27 -0.76 -16.20 0.23
C THR A 27 -1.24 -14.76 0.02
N ALA A 28 -1.86 -14.16 1.05
CA ALA A 28 -2.30 -12.76 0.98
C ALA A 28 -1.11 -11.80 0.98
N TRP A 29 -0.08 -12.08 1.79
CA TRP A 29 1.14 -11.28 1.87
C TRP A 29 1.92 -11.25 0.55
N ASP A 30 2.03 -12.40 -0.11
CA ASP A 30 2.68 -12.51 -1.41
C ASP A 30 1.81 -11.94 -2.53
N GLY A 31 0.49 -12.14 -2.45
CA GLY A 31 -0.48 -11.52 -3.35
C GLY A 31 -0.42 -9.99 -3.34
N LEU A 32 -0.31 -9.37 -2.16
CA LEU A 32 -0.12 -7.92 -2.04
C LEU A 32 1.17 -7.44 -2.71
N LYS A 33 2.25 -8.23 -2.63
CA LYS A 33 3.49 -7.90 -3.34
C LYS A 33 3.29 -7.94 -4.85
N ALA A 34 2.71 -9.03 -5.35
CA ALA A 34 2.46 -9.20 -6.77
C ALA A 34 1.55 -8.08 -7.32
N LEU A 35 0.53 -7.67 -6.55
CA LEU A 35 -0.32 -6.54 -6.90
C LEU A 35 0.44 -5.21 -6.91
N ALA A 36 1.27 -4.95 -5.90
CA ALA A 36 2.09 -3.74 -5.85
C ALA A 36 3.01 -3.66 -7.07
N ASP A 37 3.77 -4.74 -7.35
CA ASP A 37 4.69 -4.83 -8.48
C ASP A 37 3.95 -4.66 -9.82
N LYS A 38 2.78 -5.31 -9.97
CA LYS A 38 1.95 -5.24 -11.19
C LYS A 38 1.43 -3.83 -11.49
N HIS A 39 1.08 -3.07 -10.46
CA HIS A 39 0.46 -1.75 -10.59
C HIS A 39 1.46 -0.58 -10.37
N GLY A 40 2.76 -0.87 -10.27
CA GLY A 40 3.81 0.15 -10.20
C GLY A 40 4.02 0.77 -8.82
N TYR A 41 3.50 0.16 -7.75
CA TYR A 41 3.77 0.57 -6.37
C TYR A 41 5.11 0.00 -5.90
N LYS A 42 5.89 0.80 -5.15
CA LYS A 42 7.23 0.43 -4.67
C LYS A 42 7.18 -0.56 -3.51
N SER A 43 6.04 -0.66 -2.82
CA SER A 43 5.87 -1.56 -1.67
C SER A 43 4.42 -1.92 -1.38
N ARG A 44 4.23 -2.97 -0.56
CA ARG A 44 2.92 -3.35 -0.01
C ARG A 44 2.27 -2.21 0.78
N SER A 45 3.06 -1.47 1.56
CA SER A 45 2.55 -0.35 2.37
C SER A 45 2.10 0.83 1.50
N GLU A 46 2.77 1.08 0.37
CA GLU A 46 2.35 2.12 -0.57
C GLU A 46 1.04 1.74 -1.27
N LEU A 47 0.89 0.47 -1.67
CA LEU A 47 -0.38 -0.05 -2.17
C LEU A 47 -1.50 0.06 -1.12
N LEU A 48 -1.23 -0.32 0.14
CA LEU A 48 -2.23 -0.24 1.21
C LEU A 48 -2.64 1.21 1.53
N GLU A 49 -1.71 2.17 1.47
CA GLU A 49 -2.06 3.58 1.60
C GLU A 49 -2.91 4.07 0.43
N ALA A 50 -2.57 3.70 -0.81
CA ALA A 50 -3.34 4.09 -1.98
C ALA A 50 -4.78 3.56 -1.90
N ILE A 51 -4.96 2.31 -1.41
CA ILE A 51 -6.27 1.74 -1.11
C ILE A 51 -6.99 2.54 -0.03
N GLY A 52 -6.32 2.79 1.11
CA GLY A 52 -6.92 3.50 2.25
C GLY A 52 -7.31 4.96 1.95
N ARG A 53 -6.63 5.59 0.98
CA ARG A 53 -6.92 6.96 0.50
C ARG A 53 -7.93 7.00 -0.66
N GLY A 54 -8.39 5.85 -1.16
CA GLY A 54 -9.30 5.79 -2.31
C GLY A 54 -8.65 6.16 -3.65
N GLU A 55 -7.33 6.06 -3.74
CA GLU A 55 -6.57 6.24 -4.99
C GLU A 55 -6.64 4.98 -5.89
N VAL A 56 -7.14 3.87 -5.34
CA VAL A 56 -7.32 2.58 -6.02
C VAL A 56 -8.76 2.13 -5.87
N GLU A 57 -9.37 1.71 -6.98
CA GLU A 57 -10.68 1.06 -6.96
C GLU A 57 -10.52 -0.47 -6.80
N LEU A 58 -11.15 -1.04 -5.79
CA LEU A 58 -11.17 -2.48 -5.55
C LEU A 58 -12.52 -3.07 -5.97
N THR A 59 -12.51 -3.99 -6.93
CA THR A 59 -13.71 -4.75 -7.29
C THR A 59 -13.83 -6.01 -6.43
N ILE A 60 -14.93 -6.12 -5.68
CA ILE A 60 -15.25 -7.32 -4.92
C ILE A 60 -15.88 -8.33 -5.89
N LYS A 61 -15.22 -9.48 -6.09
CA LYS A 61 -15.84 -10.61 -6.76
C LYS A 61 -16.77 -11.30 -5.76
N GLN A 62 -18.08 -11.21 -5.98
CA GLN A 62 -19.03 -12.04 -5.25
C GLN A 62 -18.90 -13.47 -5.78
N ASP A 63 -18.36 -14.38 -4.98
CA ASP A 63 -18.62 -15.80 -5.16
C ASP A 63 -20.11 -15.99 -4.88
N LYS A 64 -20.92 -16.16 -5.93
CA LYS A 64 -22.30 -16.60 -5.74
C LYS A 64 -22.23 -17.99 -5.12
N PRO A 65 -22.82 -18.23 -3.95
CA PRO A 65 -23.13 -19.59 -3.55
C PRO A 65 -24.17 -20.12 -4.55
N ASP A 66 -23.82 -21.19 -5.28
CA ASP A 66 -24.80 -22.03 -5.98
C ASP A 66 -25.84 -22.58 -5.00
#